data_AF-A0AAW6SPR9-F1
#
_entry.id   AF-A0AAW6SPR9-F1
#
_cell.length_a   1.000
_cell.length_b   1.000
_cell.length_c   1.000
_cell.angle_alpha   90.00
_cell.angle_beta   90.00
_cell.angle_gamma   90.00
#
_symmetry.space_group_name_H-M   'P 1'
#
loop_
_entity.id
_entity.type
_entity.pdbx_description
1 polymer ?
#
loop_
_entity_poly.entity_id
_entity_poly.type
_entity_poly.pdbx_seq_one_letter_code
_entity_poly.pdbx_strand_id
1 'polypeptide(L)'
;MGAYSIGLWDYALSLYALPGEVGSAGNPQPTPDMMSTCLLLQDEAGLDVCELLWIHWLSAHGIALAASPTRLLEDVRDWQGWMTGMLRERRRQLKQELTTLPATQDPAAVQRLERLYQQLKACELSAEQETLAQLEELSPALSSAEGATGLRAPFAHVADPLQAFQQSLALLSGKTTLTVGDHPSARALRRLALARVPAGA
;
A
#
# COMPACT_ATOMS: atom_id res chain seq x y z
N MET A 1 14.03 -8.74 -24.37
CA MET A 1 12.74 -8.20 -23.91
C MET A 1 12.99 -7.59 -22.55
N GLY A 2 12.86 -6.26 -22.46
CA GLY A 2 13.49 -5.43 -21.41
C GLY A 2 13.05 -5.81 -20.00
N ALA A 3 14.02 -6.01 -19.13
CA ALA A 3 13.82 -6.12 -17.69
C ALA A 3 13.43 -4.72 -17.17
N TYR A 4 12.15 -4.49 -16.94
CA TYR A 4 11.68 -3.28 -16.28
C TYR A 4 11.82 -3.47 -14.78
N SER A 5 12.91 -2.97 -14.19
CA SER A 5 12.95 -2.71 -12.75
C SER A 5 12.16 -1.42 -12.49
N ILE A 6 10.83 -1.53 -12.49
CA ILE A 6 9.98 -0.45 -12.02
C ILE A 6 10.19 -0.37 -10.50
N GLY A 7 10.73 0.75 -10.03
CA GLY A 7 10.90 1.01 -8.60
C GLY A 7 9.55 0.93 -7.88
N LEU A 8 9.56 0.69 -6.57
CA LEU A 8 8.35 0.42 -5.79
C LEU A 8 7.33 1.57 -5.90
N TRP A 9 7.79 2.81 -5.97
CA TRP A 9 6.94 3.98 -6.16
C TRP A 9 6.18 3.95 -7.49
N ASP A 10 6.88 3.78 -8.62
CA ASP A 10 6.27 3.76 -9.94
C ASP A 10 5.33 2.55 -10.12
N TYR A 11 5.67 1.45 -9.44
CA TYR A 11 4.82 0.28 -9.35
C TYR A 11 3.52 0.57 -8.61
N ALA A 12 3.59 1.24 -7.46
CA ALA A 12 2.43 1.65 -6.68
C ALA A 12 1.51 2.59 -7.48
N LEU A 13 2.08 3.54 -8.23
CA LEU A 13 1.30 4.41 -9.12
C LEU A 13 0.58 3.61 -10.21
N SER A 14 1.26 2.65 -10.82
CA SER A 14 0.68 1.78 -11.85
C SER A 14 -0.43 0.88 -11.29
N LEU A 15 -0.25 0.40 -10.06
CA LEU A 15 -1.26 -0.37 -9.33
C LEU A 15 -2.49 0.48 -9.00
N TYR A 16 -2.30 1.72 -8.56
CA TYR A 16 -3.40 2.67 -8.28
C TYR A 16 -4.16 3.12 -9.52
N ALA A 17 -3.52 3.12 -10.69
CA ALA A 17 -4.19 3.42 -11.95
C ALA A 17 -5.19 2.33 -12.38
N LEU A 18 -5.20 1.15 -11.73
CA LEU A 18 -6.15 0.08 -12.06
C LEU A 18 -7.59 0.52 -11.73
N PRO A 19 -8.48 0.55 -12.74
CA PRO A 19 -9.84 1.03 -12.55
C PRO A 19 -10.67 0.07 -11.70
N GLY A 20 -11.69 0.62 -11.05
CA GLY A 20 -12.81 -0.15 -10.53
C GLY A 20 -13.65 -0.76 -11.66
N GLU A 21 -14.44 -1.77 -11.34
CA GLU A 21 -15.41 -2.36 -12.26
C GLU A 21 -16.79 -1.85 -11.89
N VAL A 22 -17.52 -1.39 -12.90
CA VAL A 22 -18.92 -1.03 -12.74
C VAL A 22 -19.72 -2.33 -12.60
N GLY A 23 -20.68 -2.38 -11.67
CA GLY A 23 -21.53 -3.56 -11.50
C GLY A 23 -22.19 -3.96 -12.82
N SER A 24 -22.17 -5.26 -13.11
CA SER A 24 -22.80 -5.86 -14.28
C SER A 24 -23.97 -6.76 -13.86
N ALA A 25 -24.84 -7.16 -14.79
CA ALA A 25 -25.98 -8.01 -14.52
C ALA A 25 -25.61 -9.34 -13.81
N GLY A 26 -24.36 -9.82 -13.97
CA GLY A 26 -23.83 -11.01 -13.27
C GLY A 26 -23.00 -10.72 -12.01
N ASN A 27 -22.68 -9.46 -11.71
CA ASN A 27 -22.00 -9.03 -10.49
C ASN A 27 -22.49 -7.60 -10.15
N PRO A 28 -23.60 -7.46 -9.41
CA PRO A 28 -24.24 -6.17 -9.21
C PRO A 28 -23.45 -5.23 -8.29
N GLN A 29 -22.45 -5.74 -7.56
CA GLN A 29 -21.63 -4.92 -6.68
C GLN A 29 -20.44 -4.33 -7.47
N PRO A 30 -20.32 -3.00 -7.59
CA PRO A 30 -19.14 -2.40 -8.21
C PRO A 30 -17.89 -2.74 -7.38
N THR A 31 -16.78 -3.04 -8.06
CA THR A 31 -15.49 -3.20 -7.36
C THR A 31 -14.81 -1.84 -7.28
N PRO A 32 -14.36 -1.39 -6.10
CA PRO A 32 -13.67 -0.12 -5.96
C PRO A 32 -12.38 -0.08 -6.79
N ASP A 33 -11.93 1.11 -7.17
CA ASP A 33 -10.57 1.30 -7.70
C ASP A 33 -9.51 0.87 -6.67
N MET A 34 -8.27 0.73 -7.11
CA MET A 34 -7.23 0.17 -6.25
C MET A 34 -6.83 1.10 -5.09
N MET A 35 -6.88 2.41 -5.28
CA MET A 35 -6.63 3.37 -4.20
C MET A 35 -7.70 3.24 -3.11
N SER A 36 -8.98 3.21 -3.50
CA SER A 36 -10.10 2.98 -2.58
C SER A 36 -10.02 1.61 -1.89
N THR A 37 -9.53 0.59 -2.60
CA THR A 37 -9.29 -0.75 -2.04
C THR A 37 -8.25 -0.69 -0.92
N CYS A 38 -7.11 -0.01 -1.12
CA CYS A 38 -6.07 0.10 -0.12
C CYS A 38 -6.50 0.94 1.09
N LEU A 39 -7.26 2.02 0.87
CA LEU A 39 -7.82 2.83 1.96
C LEU A 39 -8.77 2.03 2.85
N LEU A 40 -9.61 1.17 2.26
CA LEU A 40 -10.49 0.29 3.04
C LEU A 40 -9.68 -0.68 3.92
N LEU A 41 -8.59 -1.24 3.38
CA LEU A 41 -7.71 -2.13 4.14
C LEU A 41 -6.99 -1.41 5.28
N GLN A 42 -6.61 -0.16 5.05
CA GLN A 42 -6.02 0.68 6.07
C GLN A 42 -6.99 0.96 7.21
N ASP A 43 -8.19 1.43 6.89
CA ASP A 43 -9.14 1.91 7.89
C ASP A 43 -9.89 0.77 8.60
N GLU A 44 -10.26 -0.32 7.91
CA GLU A 44 -11.01 -1.43 8.52
C GLU A 44 -10.11 -2.51 9.12
N ALA A 45 -8.99 -2.84 8.46
CA ALA A 45 -8.12 -3.95 8.88
C ALA A 45 -6.86 -3.48 9.62
N GLY A 46 -6.63 -2.16 9.71
CA GLY A 46 -5.45 -1.58 10.35
C GLY A 46 -4.14 -1.94 9.66
N LEU A 47 -4.19 -2.31 8.37
CA LEU A 47 -3.02 -2.72 7.61
C LEU A 47 -2.28 -1.48 7.11
N ASP A 48 -0.94 -1.52 7.15
CA ASP A 48 -0.15 -0.45 6.56
C ASP A 48 -0.11 -0.58 5.04
N VAL A 49 -0.48 0.50 4.34
CA VAL A 49 -0.58 0.50 2.89
C VAL A 49 0.80 0.41 2.24
N CYS A 50 1.83 1.06 2.80
CA CYS A 50 3.18 0.97 2.24
C CYS A 50 3.73 -0.46 2.34
N GLU A 51 3.54 -1.14 3.47
CA GLU A 51 3.92 -2.55 3.63
C GLU A 51 3.14 -3.48 2.67
N LEU A 52 1.83 -3.23 2.47
CA LEU A 52 1.01 -3.99 1.51
C LEU A 52 1.48 -3.82 0.07
N LEU A 53 1.77 -2.59 -0.35
CA LEU A 53 2.30 -2.29 -1.68
C LEU A 53 3.66 -2.99 -1.88
N TRP A 54 4.51 -2.97 -0.85
CA TRP A 54 5.82 -3.60 -0.89
C TRP A 54 5.76 -5.11 -1.09
N ILE A 55 4.97 -5.84 -0.28
CA ILE A 55 4.86 -7.30 -0.48
C ILE A 55 4.17 -7.66 -1.79
N HIS A 56 3.26 -6.82 -2.29
CA HIS A 56 2.63 -7.02 -3.58
C HIS A 56 3.64 -6.87 -4.73
N TRP A 57 4.50 -5.85 -4.65
CA TRP A 57 5.60 -5.65 -5.58
C TRP A 57 6.62 -6.80 -5.54
N LEU A 58 7.05 -7.25 -4.35
CA LEU A 58 7.93 -8.44 -4.22
C LEU A 58 7.30 -9.68 -4.86
N SER A 59 6.01 -9.89 -4.61
CA SER A 59 5.27 -11.05 -5.11
C SER A 59 5.17 -11.04 -6.63
N ALA A 60 5.00 -9.86 -7.24
CA ALA A 60 5.02 -9.70 -8.70
C ALA A 60 6.38 -10.08 -9.32
N HIS A 61 7.47 -10.04 -8.53
CA HIS A 61 8.81 -10.49 -8.93
C HIS A 61 9.13 -11.92 -8.49
N GLY A 62 8.13 -12.68 -8.02
CA GLY A 62 8.31 -14.06 -7.57
C GLY A 62 9.10 -14.18 -6.27
N ILE A 63 9.01 -13.18 -5.39
CA ILE A 63 9.69 -13.13 -4.10
C ILE A 63 8.66 -13.03 -2.98
N ALA A 64 8.88 -13.80 -1.93
CA ALA A 64 8.08 -13.77 -0.71
C ALA A 64 8.98 -13.58 0.52
N LEU A 65 8.39 -13.12 1.60
CA LEU A 65 8.98 -13.22 2.92
C LEU A 65 8.99 -14.69 3.37
N ALA A 66 10.14 -15.19 3.80
CA ALA A 66 10.38 -16.53 4.34
C ALA A 66 10.42 -16.56 5.87
N ALA A 67 10.55 -15.40 6.51
CA ALA A 67 10.52 -15.23 7.96
C ALA A 67 9.88 -13.89 8.32
N SER A 68 9.49 -13.74 9.59
CA SER A 68 8.92 -12.49 10.08
C SER A 68 9.89 -11.31 9.82
N PRO A 69 9.43 -10.23 9.17
CA PRO A 69 10.28 -9.10 8.83
C PRO A 69 10.38 -8.07 9.96
N THR A 70 9.92 -8.38 11.18
CA THR A 70 9.82 -7.38 12.27
C THR A 70 11.10 -6.62 12.53
N ARG A 71 12.27 -7.29 12.58
CA ARG A 71 13.57 -6.61 12.76
C ARG A 71 14.03 -5.88 11.50
N LEU A 72 13.65 -6.37 10.32
CA LEU A 72 14.00 -5.72 9.05
C LEU A 72 13.25 -4.39 8.91
N LEU A 73 12.01 -4.34 9.41
CA LEU A 73 11.11 -3.18 9.28
C LEU A 73 11.13 -2.25 10.50
N GLU A 74 12.02 -2.44 11.46
CA GLU A 74 12.05 -1.63 12.70
C GLU A 74 12.20 -0.13 12.38
N ASP A 75 13.25 0.23 11.66
CA ASP A 75 13.52 1.63 11.28
C ASP A 75 12.40 2.23 10.40
N VAL A 76 11.85 1.43 9.49
CA VAL A 76 10.74 1.85 8.61
C VAL A 76 9.48 2.13 9.43
N ARG A 77 9.14 1.25 10.38
CA ARG A 77 7.96 1.40 11.24
C ARG A 77 8.13 2.56 12.22
N ASP A 78 9.34 2.79 12.71
CA ASP A 78 9.66 3.97 13.51
C ASP A 78 9.42 5.23 12.68
N TRP A 79 10.02 5.33 11.48
CA TRP A 79 9.75 6.43 10.53
C TRP A 79 8.26 6.66 10.29
N GLN A 80 7.53 5.60 9.96
CA GLN A 80 6.09 5.70 9.74
C GLN A 80 5.36 6.22 10.99
N GLY A 81 5.73 5.77 12.18
CA GLY A 81 5.11 6.19 13.43
C GLY A 81 5.30 7.68 13.70
N TRP A 82 6.55 8.15 13.72
CA TRP A 82 6.85 9.52 14.12
C TRP A 82 6.67 10.56 13.00
N MET A 83 6.81 10.16 11.72
CA MET A 83 6.64 11.07 10.59
C MET A 83 5.25 10.94 9.95
N THR A 84 4.99 9.81 9.27
CA THR A 84 3.77 9.62 8.48
C THR A 84 2.51 9.63 9.36
N GLY A 85 2.55 8.95 10.50
CA GLY A 85 1.46 8.85 11.47
C GLY A 85 1.09 10.20 12.06
N MET A 86 2.09 11.00 12.47
CA MET A 86 1.86 12.34 12.99
C MET A 86 1.28 13.29 11.93
N LEU A 87 1.79 13.27 10.70
CA LEU A 87 1.24 14.07 9.59
C LEU A 87 -0.20 13.69 9.28
N ARG A 88 -0.49 12.38 9.23
CA ARG A 88 -1.83 11.84 9.00
C ARG A 88 -2.81 12.25 10.09
N GLU A 89 -2.40 12.22 11.36
CA GLU A 89 -3.21 12.68 12.48
C GLU A 89 -3.53 14.17 12.35
N ARG A 90 -2.52 15.02 12.10
CA ARG A 90 -2.73 16.46 11.90
C ARG A 90 -3.63 16.77 10.72
N ARG A 91 -3.47 16.06 9.60
CA ARG A 91 -4.36 16.20 8.45
C ARG A 91 -5.80 15.80 8.81
N ARG A 92 -6.01 14.70 9.55
CA ARG A 92 -7.33 14.24 9.98
C ARG A 92 -7.99 15.27 10.92
N GLN A 93 -7.26 15.82 11.88
CA GLN A 93 -7.74 16.88 12.78
C GLN A 93 -8.17 18.12 11.99
N LEU A 94 -7.33 18.61 11.08
CA LEU A 94 -7.65 19.80 10.27
C LEU A 94 -8.84 19.56 9.31
N LYS A 95 -8.98 18.34 8.77
CA LYS A 95 -10.15 17.97 7.96
C LYS A 95 -11.45 18.04 8.78
N GLN A 96 -11.41 17.56 10.02
CA GLN A 96 -12.56 17.62 10.94
C GLN A 96 -12.90 19.07 11.29
N GLU A 97 -11.89 19.90 11.57
CA GLU A 97 -12.10 21.34 11.79
C GLU A 97 -12.79 21.98 10.58
N LEU A 98 -12.25 21.82 9.37
CA LEU A 98 -12.84 22.33 8.13
C LEU A 98 -14.30 21.89 7.92
N THR A 99 -14.64 20.66 8.30
CA THR A 99 -16.01 20.11 8.16
C THR A 99 -16.98 20.67 9.19
N THR A 100 -16.49 21.12 10.35
CA THR A 100 -17.31 21.60 11.47
C THR A 100 -17.38 23.11 11.59
N LEU A 101 -16.70 23.85 10.69
CA LEU A 101 -16.72 25.31 10.68
C LEU A 101 -18.15 25.86 10.49
N PRO A 102 -18.53 26.92 11.24
CA PRO A 102 -19.81 27.58 11.04
C PRO A 102 -19.90 28.22 9.64
N ALA A 103 -21.09 28.24 9.05
CA ALA A 103 -21.33 28.92 7.77
C ALA A 103 -21.05 30.44 7.80
N THR A 104 -20.97 31.03 9.00
CA THR A 104 -20.64 32.44 9.23
C THR A 104 -19.14 32.72 9.29
N GLN A 105 -18.29 31.71 9.11
CA GLN A 105 -16.83 31.86 9.16
C GLN A 105 -16.34 32.77 8.02
N ASP A 106 -15.34 33.61 8.30
CA ASP A 106 -14.66 34.41 7.27
C ASP A 106 -14.13 33.50 6.14
N PRO A 107 -14.58 33.69 4.89
CA PRO A 107 -14.12 32.90 3.74
C PRO A 107 -12.61 32.92 3.56
N ALA A 108 -11.95 34.05 3.87
CA ALA A 108 -10.50 34.14 3.77
C ALA A 108 -9.78 33.27 4.81
N ALA A 109 -10.37 33.09 6.00
CA ALA A 109 -9.85 32.17 7.01
C ALA A 109 -10.02 30.70 6.59
N VAL A 110 -11.18 30.34 6.05
CA VAL A 110 -11.44 28.99 5.50
C VAL A 110 -10.40 28.65 4.42
N GLN A 111 -10.16 29.57 3.48
CA GLN A 111 -9.19 29.34 2.40
C GLN A 111 -7.76 29.11 2.90
N ARG A 112 -7.34 29.79 3.98
CA ARG A 112 -6.02 29.56 4.59
C ARG A 112 -5.91 28.18 5.21
N LEU A 113 -6.97 27.71 5.88
CA LEU A 113 -7.02 26.36 6.45
C LEU A 113 -7.06 25.28 5.37
N GLU A 114 -7.81 25.47 4.28
CA GLU A 114 -7.79 24.56 3.13
C GLU A 114 -6.40 24.45 2.50
N ARG A 115 -5.68 25.57 2.37
CA ARG A 115 -4.29 25.57 1.88
C ARG A 115 -3.38 24.76 2.81
N LEU A 116 -3.49 24.97 4.12
CA LEU A 116 -2.73 24.21 5.11
C LEU A 116 -3.06 22.71 5.02
N TYR A 117 -4.32 22.35 4.83
CA TYR A 117 -4.74 20.96 4.63
C TYR A 117 -4.09 20.33 3.39
N GLN A 118 -4.04 21.04 2.26
CA GLN A 118 -3.36 20.55 1.06
C GLN A 118 -1.85 20.41 1.27
N GLN A 119 -1.22 21.33 2.00
CA GLN A 119 0.20 21.23 2.35
C GLN A 119 0.49 20.02 3.23
N LEU A 120 -0.31 19.77 4.27
CA LEU A 120 -0.18 18.58 5.12
C LEU A 120 -0.37 17.29 4.30
N LYS A 121 -1.34 17.27 3.39
CA LYS A 121 -1.56 16.13 2.48
C LYS A 121 -0.34 15.86 1.59
N ALA A 122 0.29 16.91 1.05
CA ALA A 122 1.50 16.78 0.25
C ALA A 122 2.69 16.28 1.10
N CYS A 123 2.85 16.79 2.32
CA CYS A 123 3.88 16.32 3.24
C CYS A 123 3.71 14.84 3.62
N GLU A 124 2.47 14.40 3.90
CA GLU A 124 2.19 12.98 4.17
C GLU A 124 2.56 12.12 2.96
N LEU A 125 2.20 12.54 1.75
CA LEU A 125 2.57 11.82 0.53
C LEU A 125 4.09 11.71 0.36
N SER A 126 4.84 12.77 0.64
CA SER A 126 6.31 12.73 0.62
C SER A 126 6.89 11.79 1.68
N ALA A 127 6.27 11.72 2.87
CA ALA A 127 6.70 10.77 3.90
C ALA A 127 6.39 9.31 3.54
N GLU A 128 5.28 9.05 2.83
CA GLU A 128 4.94 7.74 2.27
C GLU A 128 5.88 7.35 1.12
N GLN A 129 6.30 8.30 0.27
CA GLN A 129 7.33 8.07 -0.75
C GLN A 129 8.66 7.63 -0.14
N GLU A 130 9.11 8.32 0.92
CA GLU A 130 10.32 7.96 1.66
C GLU A 130 10.21 6.56 2.29
N THR A 131 9.03 6.24 2.85
CA THR A 131 8.75 4.89 3.38
C THR A 131 8.90 3.82 2.30
N LEU A 132 8.34 4.05 1.11
CA LEU A 132 8.45 3.11 -0.01
C LEU A 132 9.90 3.02 -0.51
N ALA A 133 10.66 4.12 -0.53
CA ALA A 133 12.07 4.09 -0.90
C ALA A 133 12.90 3.23 0.08
N GLN A 134 12.68 3.37 1.39
CA GLN A 134 13.35 2.53 2.40
C GLN A 134 12.97 1.05 2.25
N LEU A 135 11.69 0.74 2.00
CA LEU A 135 11.24 -0.63 1.76
C LEU A 135 11.88 -1.23 0.49
N GLU A 136 12.03 -0.44 -0.56
CA GLU A 136 12.74 -0.82 -1.78
C GLU A 136 14.22 -1.11 -1.50
N GLU A 137 14.90 -0.28 -0.70
CA GLU A 137 16.30 -0.48 -0.31
C GLU A 137 16.52 -1.75 0.52
N LEU A 138 15.56 -2.09 1.39
CA LEU A 138 15.59 -3.33 2.18
C LEU A 138 15.33 -4.59 1.35
N SER A 139 14.93 -4.43 0.09
CA SER A 139 14.56 -5.54 -0.79
C SER A 139 15.77 -6.16 -1.46
N PRO A 140 15.72 -7.46 -1.80
CA PRO A 140 16.77 -8.07 -2.60
C PRO A 140 16.84 -7.41 -3.97
N ALA A 141 18.02 -7.46 -4.60
CA ALA A 141 18.19 -6.95 -5.96
C ALA A 141 17.23 -7.67 -6.92
N LEU A 142 16.24 -6.94 -7.43
CA LEU A 142 15.24 -7.44 -8.37
C LEU A 142 15.78 -7.39 -9.81
N SER A 143 16.88 -8.10 -10.07
CA SER A 143 17.42 -8.26 -11.42
C SER A 143 16.86 -9.52 -12.08
N SER A 144 16.63 -9.44 -13.40
CA SER A 144 15.95 -10.46 -14.22
C SER A 144 16.44 -11.90 -13.95
N ALA A 145 15.50 -12.83 -13.97
CA ALA A 145 15.53 -14.20 -13.43
C ALA A 145 16.61 -15.19 -13.95
N GLU A 146 17.63 -14.73 -14.67
CA GLU A 146 18.73 -15.58 -15.15
C GLU A 146 19.96 -15.43 -14.26
N GLY A 147 19.92 -16.07 -13.07
CA GLY A 147 21.13 -16.36 -12.30
C GLY A 147 21.25 -15.78 -10.89
N ALA A 148 20.16 -15.29 -10.27
CA ALA A 148 20.17 -14.81 -8.88
C ALA A 148 20.32 -15.96 -7.86
N THR A 149 21.52 -16.54 -7.82
CA THR A 149 21.94 -17.52 -6.83
C THR A 149 22.26 -16.77 -5.54
N GLY A 150 21.25 -16.46 -4.72
CA GLY A 150 21.49 -15.96 -3.37
C GLY A 150 20.50 -14.94 -2.80
N LEU A 151 19.19 -15.21 -2.87
CA LEU A 151 18.29 -14.55 -1.91
C LEU A 151 18.75 -14.89 -0.48
N ARG A 152 18.99 -13.86 0.33
CA ARG A 152 19.29 -14.02 1.75
C ARG A 152 18.00 -13.90 2.55
N ALA A 153 18.01 -14.49 3.75
CA ALA A 153 16.94 -14.28 4.71
C ALA A 153 16.72 -12.76 4.93
N PRO A 154 15.47 -12.30 5.03
CA PRO A 154 14.25 -13.10 5.16
C PRO A 154 13.51 -13.37 3.83
N PHE A 155 14.16 -13.37 2.66
CA PHE A 155 13.48 -13.54 1.36
C PHE A 155 13.65 -14.94 0.76
N ALA A 156 12.64 -15.39 0.01
CA ALA A 156 12.69 -16.62 -0.77
C ALA A 156 11.97 -16.46 -2.12
N HIS A 157 12.41 -17.25 -3.10
CA HIS A 157 11.71 -17.34 -4.38
C HIS A 157 10.45 -18.19 -4.25
N VAL A 158 9.36 -17.69 -4.83
CA VAL A 158 8.07 -18.36 -4.92
C VAL A 158 7.52 -18.14 -6.33
N ALA A 159 7.29 -19.23 -7.07
CA ALA A 159 6.93 -19.16 -8.48
C ALA A 159 5.53 -18.57 -8.73
N ASP A 160 4.59 -18.78 -7.79
CA ASP A 160 3.23 -18.24 -7.87
C ASP A 160 3.14 -16.90 -7.09
N PRO A 161 2.91 -15.76 -7.77
CA PRO A 161 2.75 -14.45 -7.13
C PRO A 161 1.64 -14.41 -6.08
N LEU A 162 0.54 -15.14 -6.30
CA LEU A 162 -0.57 -15.16 -5.34
C LEU A 162 -0.14 -15.84 -4.04
N GLN A 163 0.54 -16.98 -4.17
CA GLN A 163 1.11 -17.70 -3.03
C GLN A 163 2.16 -16.84 -2.30
N ALA A 164 3.03 -16.15 -3.06
CA ALA A 164 4.04 -15.26 -2.50
C ALA A 164 3.44 -14.13 -1.65
N PHE A 165 2.36 -13.52 -2.15
CA PHE A 165 1.65 -12.44 -1.46
C PHE A 165 0.98 -12.94 -0.19
N GLN A 166 0.26 -14.07 -0.26
CA GLN A 166 -0.44 -14.65 0.88
C GLN A 166 0.53 -15.06 2.01
N GLN A 167 1.67 -15.66 1.65
CA GLN A 167 2.72 -16.02 2.61
C GLN A 167 3.30 -14.77 3.29
N SER A 168 3.64 -13.75 2.51
CA SER A 168 4.20 -12.50 3.02
C SER A 168 3.21 -11.74 3.92
N LEU A 169 1.94 -11.71 3.53
CA LEU A 169 0.85 -11.10 4.31
C LEU A 169 0.66 -11.79 5.67
N ALA A 170 0.75 -13.12 5.72
CA ALA A 170 0.65 -13.87 6.96
C ALA A 170 1.81 -13.54 7.93
N LEU A 171 3.02 -13.32 7.39
CA LEU A 171 4.20 -12.94 8.17
C LEU A 171 4.18 -11.47 8.64
N LEU A 172 3.60 -10.56 7.85
CA LEU A 172 3.44 -9.16 8.22
C LEU A 172 2.36 -8.94 9.28
N SER A 173 1.19 -9.52 9.08
CA SER A 173 0.01 -9.29 9.93
C SER A 173 0.00 -10.12 11.22
N GLY A 174 0.90 -11.10 11.34
CA GLY A 174 0.90 -12.10 12.42
C GLY A 174 -0.36 -12.99 12.45
N LYS A 175 -1.26 -12.85 11.46
CA LYS A 175 -2.52 -13.58 11.36
C LYS A 175 -2.40 -14.62 10.25
N THR A 176 -2.53 -15.89 10.60
CA THR A 176 -2.30 -17.03 9.69
C THR A 176 -3.49 -17.38 8.80
N THR A 177 -4.60 -16.67 8.85
CA THR A 177 -5.77 -17.07 8.06
C THR A 177 -6.63 -15.86 7.71
N LEU A 178 -6.70 -15.59 6.41
CA LEU A 178 -7.83 -14.92 5.77
C LEU A 178 -9.05 -15.81 6.04
N THR A 179 -9.69 -15.68 7.20
CA THR A 179 -10.86 -16.50 7.52
C THR A 179 -11.96 -16.20 6.52
N VAL A 180 -12.37 -17.28 5.85
CA VAL A 180 -13.43 -17.36 4.85
C VAL A 180 -14.73 -16.80 5.43
N GLY A 181 -15.03 -15.56 5.06
CA GLY A 181 -16.28 -14.87 5.36
C GLY A 181 -16.42 -13.64 4.46
N ASP A 182 -17.65 -13.21 4.18
CA ASP A 182 -17.98 -12.05 3.32
C ASP A 182 -17.66 -10.69 4.00
N HIS A 183 -16.47 -10.54 4.57
CA HIS A 183 -16.02 -9.27 5.12
C HIS A 183 -15.51 -8.34 4.00
N PRO A 184 -15.84 -7.04 3.98
CA PRO A 184 -15.34 -6.08 2.99
C PRO A 184 -13.82 -6.11 2.84
N SER A 185 -13.08 -6.14 3.96
CA SER A 185 -11.62 -6.21 3.95
C SER A 185 -11.07 -7.53 3.36
N ALA A 186 -11.77 -8.67 3.49
CA ALA A 186 -11.35 -9.92 2.85
C ALA A 186 -11.50 -9.85 1.32
N ARG A 187 -12.58 -9.24 0.82
CA ARG A 187 -12.78 -8.98 -0.62
C ARG A 187 -11.73 -8.01 -1.16
N ALA A 188 -11.42 -6.96 -0.41
CA ALA A 188 -10.38 -5.99 -0.77
C ALA A 188 -8.99 -6.63 -0.83
N LEU A 189 -8.62 -7.47 0.14
CA LEU A 189 -7.36 -8.23 0.11
C LEU A 189 -7.30 -9.17 -1.09
N ARG A 190 -8.40 -9.86 -1.40
CA ARG A 190 -8.46 -10.73 -2.57
C ARG A 190 -8.30 -9.95 -3.87
N ARG A 191 -8.91 -8.77 -3.99
CA ARG A 191 -8.76 -7.88 -5.14
C ARG A 191 -7.32 -7.42 -5.29
N LEU A 192 -6.69 -6.98 -4.21
CA LEU A 192 -5.28 -6.60 -4.19
C LEU A 192 -4.42 -7.79 -4.63
N ALA A 193 -4.56 -8.95 -4.00
CA ALA A 193 -3.75 -10.14 -4.28
C ALA A 193 -3.84 -10.66 -5.74
N LEU A 194 -4.98 -10.44 -6.40
CA LEU A 194 -5.22 -10.86 -7.78
C LEU A 194 -4.89 -9.77 -8.80
N ALA A 195 -4.58 -8.56 -8.36
CA ALA A 195 -4.29 -7.45 -9.23
C ALA A 195 -3.00 -7.72 -10.03
N ARG A 196 -3.03 -7.41 -11.32
CA ARG A 196 -1.86 -7.50 -12.18
C ARG A 196 -1.52 -6.11 -12.66
N VAL A 197 -0.36 -5.63 -12.24
CA VAL A 197 0.23 -4.42 -12.79
C VAL A 197 0.81 -4.78 -14.16
N PRO A 198 0.36 -4.16 -15.26
CA PRO A 198 0.95 -4.41 -16.57
C PRO A 198 2.44 -4.04 -16.54
N ALA A 199 3.30 -4.91 -17.08
CA ALA A 199 4.71 -4.60 -17.24
C ALA A 199 4.83 -3.51 -18.32
N GLY A 200 5.00 -2.26 -17.89
CA GLY A 200 5.34 -1.07 -18.68
C GLY A 200 4.69 -0.95 -20.08
N ALA A 201 3.73 -0.02 -20.21
CA ALA A 201 3.48 0.63 -21.49
C ALA A 201 4.65 1.57 -21.86
#